data_AF-A0A925EVX3-F1
#
_entry.id   AF-A0A925EVX3-F1
#
_cell.length_a   1.000
_cell.length_b   1.000
_cell.length_c   1.000
_cell.angle_alpha   90.00
_cell.angle_beta   90.00
_cell.angle_gamma   90.00
#
_symmetry.space_group_name_H-M   'P 1'
#
loop_
_entity.id
_entity.type
_entity.pdbx_description
1 polymer ?
#
loop_
_entity_poly.entity_id
_entity_poly.type
_entity_poly.pdbx_seq_one_letter_code
_entity_poly.pdbx_strand_id
1 'polypeptide(L)'
;MVDFADALRLLHPLFAVAIVFPLIGIVCYFAFQTQQRRKQQAAGEKSKISPTSGTEHVNFGRWLAGAVISLALIGIGRPLIAKIIESQLWKSNPA
;
A
#
# COMPACT_ATOMS: atom_id res chain seq x y z
N MET A 1 15.68 5.42 26.86
CA MET A 1 16.27 5.61 25.52
C MET A 1 15.72 4.47 24.66
N VAL A 2 15.07 4.76 23.53
CA VAL A 2 14.44 3.71 22.72
C VAL A 2 15.54 2.85 22.08
N ASP A 3 15.46 1.54 22.27
CA ASP A 3 16.42 0.60 21.68
C ASP A 3 16.19 0.49 20.15
N PHE A 4 17.25 0.25 19.40
CA PHE A 4 17.21 0.19 17.94
C PHE A 4 16.27 -0.91 17.43
N ALA A 5 16.22 -2.06 18.12
CA ALA A 5 15.33 -3.16 17.78
C ALA A 5 13.84 -2.78 17.91
N ASP A 6 13.51 -1.95 18.90
CA ASP A 6 12.15 -1.46 19.16
C ASP A 6 11.76 -0.34 18.20
N ALA A 7 12.68 0.58 17.89
CA ALA A 7 12.46 1.58 16.83
C ALA A 7 12.15 0.89 15.48
N LEU A 8 12.87 -0.19 15.17
CA LEU A 8 12.69 -0.95 13.94
C LEU A 8 11.38 -1.78 13.94
N ARG A 9 10.77 -2.09 15.10
CA ARG A 9 9.43 -2.68 15.19
C ARG A 9 8.34 -1.68 14.82
N LEU A 10 8.54 -0.41 15.18
CA LEU A 10 7.59 0.68 14.90
C LEU A 10 7.61 1.13 13.43
N LEU A 11 8.65 0.78 12.68
CA LEU A 11 8.78 1.16 11.26
C LEU A 11 7.62 0.64 10.40
N HIS A 12 7.20 -0.62 10.61
CA HIS A 12 6.11 -1.24 9.84
C HIS A 12 4.74 -0.54 10.05
N PRO A 13 4.24 -0.37 11.29
CA PRO A 13 2.99 0.35 11.51
C PRO A 13 3.09 1.84 11.15
N LEU A 14 4.25 2.49 11.35
CA LEU A 14 4.44 3.88 10.94
C LEU A 14 4.32 4.04 9.42
N PHE A 15 4.95 3.15 8.64
CA PHE A 15 4.85 3.16 7.18
C PHE A 15 3.41 2.94 6.71
N ALA A 16 2.69 2.02 7.35
CA ALA A 16 1.28 1.77 7.04
C ALA A 16 0.42 3.03 7.21
N VAL A 17 0.57 3.73 8.34
CA VAL A 17 -0.21 4.93 8.63
C VAL A 17 0.22 6.11 7.76
N ALA A 18 1.53 6.30 7.54
CA ALA A 18 2.05 7.47 6.83
C ALA A 18 1.85 7.40 5.30
N ILE A 19 1.81 6.19 4.72
CA ILE A 19 1.79 6.03 3.26
C ILE A 19 0.54 5.28 2.79
N VAL A 20 0.26 4.11 3.36
CA VAL A 20 -0.83 3.25 2.85
C VAL A 20 -2.20 3.88 3.10
N PHE A 21 -2.46 4.40 4.31
CA PHE A 21 -3.75 5.01 4.64
C PHE A 21 -4.08 6.26 3.79
N PRO A 22 -3.17 7.22 3.60
CA PRO A 22 -3.41 8.33 2.68
C PRO A 22 -3.67 7.88 1.25
N LEU A 23 -2.92 6.90 0.73
CA LEU A 23 -3.12 6.36 -0.61
C LEU A 23 -4.50 5.73 -0.77
N ILE A 24 -4.98 4.98 0.23
CA ILE A 24 -6.35 4.42 0.22
C ILE A 24 -7.38 5.55 0.08
N GLY A 25 -7.25 6.61 0.88
CA GLY A 25 -8.16 7.76 0.82
C GLY A 25 -8.21 8.40 -0.58
N ILE A 26 -7.05 8.62 -1.19
CA ILE A 26 -6.93 9.20 -2.54
C ILE A 26 -7.59 8.29 -3.59
N VAL A 27 -7.30 6.99 -3.55
CA VAL A 27 -7.86 6.01 -4.49
C VAL A 27 -9.38 5.93 -4.35
N CYS A 28 -9.90 5.90 -3.13
CA CYS A 28 -11.34 5.92 -2.85
C CYS A 28 -12.00 7.22 -3.34
N TYR A 29 -11.35 8.37 -3.15
CA TYR A 29 -11.84 9.66 -3.64
C TYR A 29 -12.00 9.67 -5.17
N PHE A 30 -10.98 9.20 -5.91
CA PHE A 30 -11.09 9.08 -7.37
C PHE A 30 -12.08 8.00 -7.81
N ALA A 31 -12.18 6.89 -7.09
CA ALA A 31 -13.18 5.85 -7.37
C ALA A 31 -14.60 6.44 -7.30
N PHE A 32 -14.88 7.22 -6.25
CA PHE A 32 -16.18 7.86 -6.08
C PHE A 32 -16.47 8.89 -7.20
N GLN A 33 -15.48 9.70 -7.59
CA GLN A 33 -15.63 10.63 -8.70
C GLN A 33 -15.95 9.93 -10.03
N THR A 34 -15.26 8.82 -10.36
CA THR A 34 -15.54 8.08 -11.59
C THR A 34 -16.95 7.50 -11.59
N GLN A 35 -17.42 7.01 -10.44
CA GLN A 35 -18.79 6.51 -10.28
C GLN A 35 -19.82 7.63 -10.43
N GLN A 36 -19.59 8.78 -9.80
CA GLN A 36 -20.50 9.92 -9.85
C GLN A 36 -20.59 10.51 -11.26
N ARG A 37 -19.46 10.55 -11.99
CA ARG A 37 -19.43 10.93 -13.40
C ARG A 37 -20.27 10.00 -14.28
N ARG A 38 -20.16 8.67 -14.08
CA ARG A 38 -20.99 7.69 -14.79
C ARG A 38 -22.48 7.91 -14.54
N LYS A 39 -22.87 8.23 -13.30
CA LYS A 39 -24.27 8.55 -12.96
C LYS A 39 -24.76 9.83 -13.64
N GLN A 40 -23.95 10.90 -13.64
CA GLN A 40 -24.30 12.17 -14.30
C GLN A 40 -24.43 12.02 -15.82
N GLN A 41 -23.54 11.25 -16.45
CA GLN A 41 -23.62 10.95 -17.88
C GLN A 41 -24.88 10.16 -18.22
N ALA A 42 -25.27 9.18 -17.40
CA ALA A 42 -26.50 8.41 -17.60
C ALA A 42 -27.77 9.28 -17.44
N ALA A 43 -27.72 10.32 -16.60
CA ALA A 43 -28.80 11.29 -16.45
C ALA A 43 -28.84 12.35 -17.58
N GLY A 44 -27.91 12.31 -18.55
CA GLY A 44 -27.82 13.30 -19.63
C GLY A 44 -27.23 14.65 -19.20
N GLU A 45 -26.70 14.75 -17.98
CA GLU A 45 -26.12 15.98 -17.44
C GLU A 45 -24.64 16.14 -17.85
N LYS A 46 -24.21 17.38 -18.12
CA LYS A 46 -22.78 17.68 -18.32
C LYS A 46 -22.05 17.56 -16.98
N SER A 47 -21.21 16.54 -16.86
CA SER A 47 -20.41 16.32 -15.65
C SER A 47 -19.35 17.41 -15.48
N LYS A 48 -19.28 18.00 -14.29
CA LYS A 48 -18.19 18.91 -13.87
C LYS A 48 -16.91 18.16 -13.50
N ILE A 49 -16.98 16.82 -13.37
CA ILE A 49 -15.85 15.97 -12.99
C ILE A 49 -14.97 15.74 -14.22
N SER A 50 -13.66 15.92 -14.06
CA SER A 50 -12.71 15.77 -15.16
C SER A 50 -12.79 14.37 -15.81
N PRO A 51 -12.68 14.26 -17.15
CA PRO A 51 -12.55 12.98 -17.85
C PRO A 51 -11.33 12.17 -17.40
N THR A 52 -10.29 12.84 -16.88
CA THR A 52 -9.03 12.20 -16.43
C THR A 52 -9.17 11.48 -15.09
N SER A 53 -10.27 11.66 -14.35
CA SER A 53 -10.49 11.05 -13.02
C SER A 53 -10.32 9.52 -13.00
N GLY A 54 -10.66 8.83 -14.09
CA GLY A 54 -10.45 7.38 -14.24
C GLY A 54 -8.97 7.01 -14.38
N THR A 55 -8.22 7.78 -15.15
CA THR A 55 -6.77 7.59 -15.32
C THR A 55 -6.04 7.85 -13.99
N GLU A 56 -6.43 8.89 -13.26
CA GLU A 56 -5.88 9.19 -11.93
C GLU A 56 -6.15 8.05 -10.94
N HIS A 57 -7.37 7.50 -10.91
CA HIS A 57 -7.69 6.34 -10.07
C HIS A 57 -6.75 5.16 -10.34
N VAL A 58 -6.50 4.83 -11.61
CA VAL A 58 -5.61 3.72 -11.99
C VAL A 58 -4.15 4.00 -11.59
N ASN A 59 -3.68 5.23 -11.80
CA ASN A 59 -2.31 5.62 -11.44
C ASN A 59 -2.08 5.50 -9.93
N PHE A 60 -2.93 6.11 -9.11
CA PHE A 60 -2.83 6.00 -7.65
C PHE A 60 -3.09 4.58 -7.15
N GLY A 61 -3.95 3.81 -7.83
CA GLY A 61 -4.17 2.40 -7.53
C GLY A 61 -2.91 1.54 -7.70
N ARG A 62 -2.10 1.81 -8.72
CA ARG A 62 -0.79 1.13 -8.91
C ARG A 62 0.20 1.47 -7.80
N TRP A 63 0.23 2.74 -7.37
CA TRP A 63 1.03 3.14 -6.22
C TRP A 63 0.58 2.47 -4.92
N LEU A 64 -0.74 2.38 -4.70
CA LEU A 64 -1.31 1.69 -3.55
C LEU A 64 -0.93 0.20 -3.55
N ALA A 65 -1.06 -0.49 -4.69
CA ALA A 65 -0.67 -1.89 -4.81
C ALA A 65 0.82 -2.09 -4.48
N GLY A 66 1.70 -1.24 -5.02
CA GLY A 66 3.12 -1.27 -4.70
C GLY A 66 3.38 -1.08 -3.20
N ALA A 67 2.76 -0.07 -2.58
CA ALA A 67 2.92 0.23 -1.17
C ALA A 67 2.45 -0.92 -0.26
N VAL A 68 1.32 -1.57 -0.58
CA VAL A 68 0.79 -2.71 0.17
C VAL A 68 1.73 -3.92 0.06
N ILE A 69 2.23 -4.22 -1.15
CA ILE A 69 3.19 -5.32 -1.35
C ILE A 69 4.48 -5.05 -0.56
N SER A 70 5.03 -3.84 -0.64
CA SER A 70 6.22 -3.46 0.13
C SER A 70 6.01 -3.60 1.64
N LEU A 71 4.85 -3.14 2.15
CA LEU A 71 4.50 -3.27 3.56
C LEU A 71 4.43 -4.76 3.97
N ALA A 72 3.81 -5.61 3.16
CA ALA A 72 3.70 -7.05 3.42
C ALA A 72 5.08 -7.74 3.43
N LEU A 73 5.95 -7.41 2.47
CA LEU A 73 7.32 -7.94 2.42
C LEU A 73 8.14 -7.56 3.65
N ILE A 74 7.99 -6.33 4.15
CA ILE A 74 8.65 -5.90 5.40
C ILE A 74 8.11 -6.70 6.60
N GLY A 75 6.79 -6.89 6.66
CA GLY A 75 6.14 -7.62 7.76
C GLY A 75 6.57 -9.09 7.84
N ILE A 76 6.64 -9.77 6.70
CA ILE A 76 7.01 -11.19 6.62
C ILE A 76 8.54 -11.38 6.62
N GLY A 77 9.27 -10.48 5.97
CA GLY A 77 10.72 -10.61 5.81
C GLY A 77 11.46 -10.64 7.14
N ARG A 78 11.03 -9.84 8.12
CA ARG A 78 11.69 -9.76 9.42
C ARG A 78 11.68 -11.09 10.21
N PRO A 79 10.53 -11.74 10.48
CA PRO A 79 10.52 -13.04 11.16
C PRO A 79 11.16 -14.14 10.33
N LEU A 80 11.06 -14.07 9.00
CA LEU A 80 11.69 -15.04 8.11
C LEU A 80 13.22 -14.99 8.21
N ILE A 81 13.81 -13.79 8.07
CA ILE A 81 15.25 -13.58 8.20
C ILE A 81 15.72 -13.96 9.62
N ALA A 82 14.97 -13.57 10.65
CA ALA A 82 15.28 -13.93 12.03
C ALA A 82 15.36 -15.45 12.22
N LYS A 83 14.37 -16.19 11.71
CA LYS A 83 14.38 -17.67 11.76
C LYS A 83 15.52 -18.28 10.95
N ILE A 84 15.83 -17.76 9.76
CA ILE A 84 16.94 -18.26 8.93
C ILE A 84 18.29 -18.14 9.68
N ILE A 85 18.51 -17.00 10.35
CA ILE A 85 19.72 -16.76 11.13
C ILE A 85 19.77 -17.67 12.36
N GLU A 86 18.67 -17.75 13.11
CA GLU A 86 18.56 -18.56 14.34
C GLU A 86 18.79 -20.05 14.07
N SER A 87 18.17 -20.57 13.02
CA SER A 87 18.25 -22.00 12.67
C SER A 87 19.54 -22.40 11.94
N GLN A 88 20.45 -21.44 11.65
CA GLN A 88 21.69 -21.65 10.89
C GLN A 88 21.45 -22.55 9.65
N LEU A 89 20.30 -22.41 8.98
CA LEU A 89 19.84 -23.33 7.93
C LEU A 89 20.87 -23.52 6.81
N TRP A 90 21.70 -22.49 6.59
CA TRP A 90 22.74 -22.47 5.58
C TRP A 90 23.96 -23.33 5.95
N LYS A 91 24.17 -23.60 7.24
CA LYS A 91 25.19 -24.53 7.74
C LYS A 91 24.64 -25.93 7.97
N SER A 92 23.36 -26.07 8.32
CA SER A 92 22.75 -27.36 8.61
C SER A 92 22.35 -28.15 7.36
N ASN A 93 22.21 -27.48 6.20
CA ASN A 93 21.91 -28.12 4.92
C ASN A 93 22.85 -27.58 3.82
N PRO A 94 24.15 -27.93 3.88
CA PRO A 94 25.06 -27.61 2.78
C PRO A 94 24.57 -28.35 1.53
N ALA A 95 24.36 -27.61 0.44
CA ALA A 95 24.02 -28.17 -0.87
C ALA A 95 25.17 -29.03 -1.42
#